data_AF-F3YCA6-F1
#
_entry.id   AF-F3YCA6-F1
#
_cell.length_a   1.000
_cell.length_b   1.000
_cell.length_c   1.000
_cell.angle_alpha   90.00
_cell.angle_beta   90.00
_cell.angle_gamma   90.00
#
_symmetry.space_group_name_H-M   'P 1'
#
loop_
_entity.id
_entity.type
_entity.pdbx_description
1 polymer ?
#
loop_
_entity_poly.entity_id
_entity_poly.type
_entity_poly.pdbx_seq_one_letter_code
_entity_poly.pdbx_strand_id
1 'polypeptide(L)'
;MYLGCYISQDIFSQVFTYFIVFSLAYTAVVASNLLSIISIACIFGVLIGIFTISRFNPAIIYRFSVALFSIGILGFLIAYGIPNANRLWLLSLSGFVSGLGRGALAYIPWNIYSFIPDVDELVTGKRREGIFAGIMTFTRKSTQAVAVFLVGILLDHSGFIAKASVQSASVTHTIVLIMTIGTFSFLIMGVIASFKFCLTKETHQLLIETIEEFRKNPTYQMDEQTATCLKQLTGWDQQYLWGNNNVIFKGKTTEKAEQN
;
A
#
# COMPACT_ATOMS: atom_id res chain seq x y z
N MET A 1 3.49 1.47 5.66
CA MET A 1 2.66 0.39 5.09
C MET A 1 2.25 0.68 3.64
N TYR A 2 1.56 1.80 3.37
CA TYR A 2 1.06 2.15 2.04
C TYR A 2 2.12 2.04 0.94
N LEU A 3 3.23 2.78 1.07
CA LEU A 3 4.31 2.81 0.07
C LEU A 3 4.97 1.43 -0.13
N GLY A 4 5.28 0.70 0.95
CA GLY A 4 5.92 -0.61 0.85
C GLY A 4 5.06 -1.65 0.12
N CYS A 5 3.74 -1.66 0.38
CA CYS A 5 2.79 -2.47 -0.39
C CYS A 5 2.84 -2.09 -1.87
N TYR A 6 2.68 -0.81 -2.16
CA TYR A 6 2.42 -0.36 -3.52
C TYR A 6 3.65 -0.38 -4.43
N ILE A 7 4.80 0.04 -3.91
CA ILE A 7 6.06 0.01 -4.66
C ILE A 7 6.44 -1.43 -4.99
N SER A 8 6.28 -2.36 -4.03
CA SER A 8 6.62 -3.77 -4.27
C SER A 8 5.77 -4.36 -5.42
N GLN A 9 4.47 -4.05 -5.47
CA GLN A 9 3.59 -4.49 -6.55
C GLN A 9 3.93 -3.84 -7.89
N ASP A 10 4.31 -2.57 -7.90
CA ASP A 10 4.69 -1.86 -9.13
C ASP A 10 5.98 -2.44 -9.70
N ILE A 11 7.00 -2.67 -8.85
CA ILE A 11 8.25 -3.32 -9.24
C ILE A 11 7.97 -4.69 -9.83
N PHE A 12 7.24 -5.55 -9.09
CA PHE A 12 6.88 -6.88 -9.56
C PHE A 12 6.19 -6.84 -10.92
N SER A 13 5.17 -5.98 -11.07
CA SER A 13 4.39 -5.88 -12.30
C SER A 13 5.24 -5.40 -13.48
N GLN A 14 6.20 -4.50 -13.24
CA GLN A 14 7.07 -3.96 -14.27
C GLN A 14 8.06 -4.99 -14.81
N VAL A 15 8.59 -5.88 -13.96
CA VAL A 15 9.58 -6.90 -14.37
C VAL A 15 8.97 -8.26 -14.70
N PHE A 16 7.72 -8.54 -14.31
CA PHE A 16 7.10 -9.84 -14.45
C PHE A 16 7.14 -10.38 -15.89
N THR A 17 6.73 -9.56 -16.87
CA THR A 17 6.74 -9.97 -18.27
C THR A 17 8.16 -10.27 -18.77
N TYR A 18 9.15 -9.45 -18.36
CA TYR A 18 10.56 -9.71 -18.69
C TYR A 18 11.06 -11.02 -18.09
N PHE A 19 10.66 -11.34 -16.86
CA PHE A 19 11.00 -12.60 -16.21
C PHE A 19 10.43 -13.81 -16.95
N ILE A 20 9.14 -13.79 -17.30
CA ILE A 20 8.52 -14.91 -18.03
C ILE A 20 9.15 -15.07 -19.43
N VAL A 21 9.37 -13.97 -20.15
CA VAL A 21 9.86 -14.02 -21.53
C VAL A 21 11.36 -14.31 -21.62
N PHE A 22 12.19 -13.54 -20.91
CA PHE A 22 13.64 -13.61 -21.05
C PHE A 22 14.31 -14.56 -20.07
N SER A 23 13.78 -14.71 -18.85
CA SER A 23 14.38 -15.61 -17.86
C SER A 23 13.90 -17.06 -17.99
N LEU A 24 12.64 -17.27 -18.38
CA LEU A 24 12.06 -18.62 -18.54
C LEU A 24 11.89 -19.07 -20.00
N ALA A 25 12.22 -18.20 -20.96
CA ALA A 25 12.09 -18.46 -22.40
C ALA A 25 10.66 -18.83 -22.85
N TYR A 26 9.63 -18.30 -22.18
CA TYR A 26 8.23 -18.42 -22.60
C TYR A 26 7.83 -17.27 -23.53
N THR A 27 6.68 -17.41 -24.19
CA THR A 27 6.13 -16.36 -25.04
C THR A 27 5.45 -15.25 -24.24
N ALA A 28 5.31 -14.06 -24.83
CA ALA A 28 4.55 -12.97 -24.25
C ALA A 28 3.07 -13.33 -24.01
N VAL A 29 2.52 -14.28 -24.78
CA VAL A 29 1.16 -14.82 -24.59
C VAL A 29 1.05 -15.56 -23.25
N VAL A 30 2.04 -16.40 -22.91
CA VAL A 30 2.07 -17.08 -21.60
C VAL A 30 2.18 -16.07 -20.46
N ALA A 31 3.03 -15.05 -20.61
CA ALA A 31 3.15 -13.97 -19.63
C ALA A 31 1.81 -13.24 -19.40
N SER A 32 1.12 -12.91 -20.49
CA SER A 32 -0.21 -12.28 -20.43
C SER A 32 -1.24 -13.18 -19.75
N ASN A 33 -1.26 -14.48 -20.07
CA ASN A 33 -2.18 -15.44 -19.45
C ASN A 33 -1.94 -15.56 -17.94
N LEU A 34 -0.69 -15.60 -17.50
CA LEU A 34 -0.34 -15.61 -16.07
C LEU A 34 -0.75 -14.31 -15.38
N LEU A 35 -0.59 -13.16 -16.05
CA LEU A 35 -1.05 -11.87 -15.51
C LEU A 35 -2.59 -11.82 -15.38
N SER A 36 -3.31 -12.44 -16.30
CA SER A 36 -4.77 -12.62 -16.20
C SER A 36 -5.15 -13.47 -14.99
N ILE A 37 -4.43 -14.59 -14.74
CA ILE A 37 -4.64 -15.42 -13.54
C ILE A 37 -4.39 -14.60 -12.26
N ILE A 38 -3.30 -13.85 -12.20
CA ILE A 38 -2.98 -12.95 -11.07
C ILE A 38 -4.11 -11.93 -10.88
N SER A 39 -4.65 -11.36 -11.98
CA SER A 39 -5.71 -10.35 -11.93
C SER A 39 -7.04 -10.91 -11.45
N ILE A 40 -7.42 -12.10 -11.90
CA ILE A 40 -8.61 -12.82 -11.41
C ILE A 40 -8.45 -13.13 -9.91
N ALA A 41 -7.30 -13.67 -9.52
CA ALA A 41 -7.00 -13.95 -8.11
C ALA A 41 -6.97 -12.68 -7.26
N CYS A 42 -6.53 -11.53 -7.80
CA CYS A 42 -6.62 -10.24 -7.13
C CYS A 42 -8.06 -9.87 -6.75
N ILE A 43 -9.04 -10.13 -7.61
CA ILE A 43 -10.46 -9.85 -7.31
C ILE A 43 -10.89 -10.66 -6.08
N PHE A 44 -10.60 -11.96 -6.06
CA PHE A 44 -10.88 -12.80 -4.89
C PHE A 44 -10.10 -12.33 -3.65
N GLY A 45 -8.85 -11.92 -3.81
CA GLY A 45 -8.03 -11.35 -2.75
C GLY A 45 -8.65 -10.11 -2.12
N VAL A 46 -9.20 -9.19 -2.93
CA VAL A 46 -9.93 -8.01 -2.43
C VAL A 46 -11.18 -8.43 -1.67
N LEU A 47 -11.98 -9.37 -2.19
CA LEU A 47 -13.18 -9.86 -1.49
C LEU A 47 -12.85 -10.49 -0.13
N ILE A 48 -11.79 -11.30 -0.07
CA ILE A 48 -11.27 -11.86 1.18
C ILE A 48 -10.81 -10.75 2.11
N GLY A 49 -10.11 -9.73 1.58
CA GLY A 49 -9.67 -8.55 2.33
C GLY A 49 -10.82 -7.77 2.97
N ILE A 50 -11.90 -7.53 2.23
CA ILE A 50 -13.12 -6.85 2.73
C ILE A 50 -13.73 -7.65 3.88
N PHE A 51 -13.90 -8.97 3.70
CA PHE A 51 -14.49 -9.82 4.73
C PHE A 51 -13.62 -9.88 5.99
N THR A 52 -12.30 -10.02 5.83
CA THR A 52 -11.38 -10.15 6.95
C THR A 52 -11.17 -8.84 7.70
N ILE A 53 -11.12 -7.68 7.05
CA ILE A 53 -10.92 -6.38 7.73
C ILE A 53 -12.07 -6.02 8.66
N SER A 54 -13.28 -6.51 8.37
CA SER A 54 -14.44 -6.29 9.22
C SER A 54 -14.37 -7.05 10.57
N ARG A 55 -13.51 -8.08 10.65
CA ARG A 55 -13.40 -9.03 11.77
C ARG A 55 -12.04 -9.01 12.48
N PHE A 56 -10.97 -8.60 11.81
CA PHE A 56 -9.60 -8.66 12.33
C PHE A 56 -8.88 -7.32 12.20
N ASN A 57 -7.82 -7.13 12.98
CA ASN A 57 -6.99 -5.92 12.93
C ASN A 57 -6.34 -5.77 11.53
N PRO A 58 -6.48 -4.59 10.87
CA PRO A 58 -5.91 -4.33 9.53
C PRO A 58 -4.41 -4.63 9.42
N ALA A 59 -3.62 -4.41 10.47
CA ALA A 59 -2.19 -4.69 10.47
C ALA A 59 -1.86 -6.18 10.38
N ILE A 60 -2.67 -7.04 11.03
CA ILE A 60 -2.48 -8.50 10.97
C ILE A 60 -2.78 -9.00 9.55
N ILE A 61 -3.90 -8.55 8.98
CA ILE A 61 -4.31 -8.93 7.62
C ILE A 61 -3.24 -8.46 6.64
N TYR A 62 -2.71 -7.26 6.81
CA TYR A 62 -1.63 -6.73 5.96
C TYR A 62 -0.41 -7.66 5.95
N ARG A 63 0.04 -8.10 7.13
CA ARG A 63 1.17 -9.04 7.25
C ARG A 63 0.87 -10.38 6.59
N PHE A 64 -0.35 -10.90 6.74
CA PHE A 64 -0.77 -12.13 6.08
C PHE A 64 -0.81 -11.99 4.55
N SER A 65 -1.33 -10.86 4.04
CA SER A 65 -1.33 -10.56 2.61
C SER A 65 0.08 -10.41 2.05
N VAL A 66 1.00 -9.79 2.80
CA VAL A 66 2.43 -9.75 2.45
C VAL A 66 3.01 -11.17 2.39
N ALA A 67 2.70 -12.02 3.36
CA ALA A 67 3.18 -13.41 3.37
C ALA A 67 2.67 -14.20 2.16
N LEU A 68 1.37 -14.11 1.83
CA LEU A 68 0.80 -14.76 0.64
C LEU A 68 1.46 -14.25 -0.65
N PHE A 69 1.61 -12.94 -0.80
CA PHE A 69 2.28 -12.39 -1.97
C PHE A 69 3.74 -12.84 -2.06
N SER A 70 4.43 -12.90 -0.92
CA SER A 70 5.81 -13.39 -0.81
C SER A 70 5.94 -14.86 -1.20
N ILE A 71 5.03 -15.71 -0.75
CA ILE A 71 4.98 -17.13 -1.12
C ILE A 71 4.81 -17.29 -2.63
N GLY A 72 3.95 -16.47 -3.25
CA GLY A 72 3.81 -16.47 -4.70
C GLY A 72 5.09 -16.07 -5.44
N ILE A 73 5.79 -15.02 -4.96
CA ILE A 73 7.10 -14.62 -5.53
C ILE A 73 8.15 -15.73 -5.36
N LEU A 74 8.19 -16.39 -4.20
CA LEU A 74 9.07 -17.55 -3.98
C LEU A 74 8.71 -18.71 -4.92
N GLY A 75 7.42 -18.95 -5.18
CA GLY A 75 6.96 -19.93 -6.15
C GLY A 75 7.46 -19.66 -7.57
N PHE A 76 7.46 -18.39 -8.00
CA PHE A 76 8.08 -17.97 -9.25
C PHE A 76 9.60 -18.20 -9.28
N LEU A 77 10.29 -17.93 -8.17
CA LEU A 77 11.73 -18.19 -8.05
C LEU A 77 12.06 -19.70 -8.06
N ILE A 78 11.24 -20.53 -7.42
CA ILE A 78 11.38 -21.99 -7.47
C ILE A 78 11.13 -22.48 -8.91
N ALA A 79 10.12 -21.94 -9.59
CA ALA A 79 9.82 -22.27 -10.99
C ALA A 79 11.00 -21.97 -11.94
N TYR A 80 11.82 -20.96 -11.61
CA TYR A 80 13.04 -20.64 -12.35
C TYR A 80 14.12 -21.73 -12.24
N GLY A 81 14.22 -22.40 -11.09
CA GLY A 81 15.24 -23.44 -10.85
C GLY A 81 14.86 -24.86 -11.28
N ILE A 82 13.60 -25.14 -11.61
CA ILE A 82 13.12 -26.51 -11.92
C ILE A 82 12.99 -26.79 -13.43
N PRO A 83 13.05 -28.06 -13.88
CA PRO A 83 12.83 -28.46 -15.27
C PRO A 83 11.43 -28.15 -15.82
N ASN A 84 11.31 -28.07 -17.15
CA ASN A 84 10.12 -27.56 -17.85
C ASN A 84 8.81 -28.35 -17.61
N ALA A 85 8.87 -29.66 -17.35
CA ALA A 85 7.70 -30.54 -17.38
C ALA A 85 6.55 -30.09 -16.44
N ASN A 86 6.87 -29.50 -15.28
CA ASN A 86 5.88 -29.05 -14.29
C ASN A 86 5.90 -27.53 -14.06
N ARG A 87 6.68 -26.78 -14.84
CA ARG A 87 6.96 -25.37 -14.57
C ARG A 87 5.71 -24.50 -14.75
N LEU A 88 4.94 -24.69 -15.82
CA LEU A 88 3.78 -23.84 -16.11
C LEU A 88 2.67 -23.98 -15.07
N TRP A 89 2.46 -25.19 -14.55
CA TRP A 89 1.53 -25.41 -13.45
C TRP A 89 1.95 -24.67 -12.19
N LEU A 90 3.24 -24.74 -11.82
CA LEU A 90 3.78 -24.01 -10.66
C LEU A 90 3.69 -22.49 -10.86
N LEU A 91 3.97 -21.97 -12.07
CA LEU A 91 3.79 -20.56 -12.40
C LEU A 91 2.33 -20.11 -12.24
N SER A 92 1.39 -20.95 -12.67
CA SER A 92 -0.05 -20.67 -12.56
C SER A 92 -0.51 -20.66 -11.10
N LEU A 93 -0.08 -21.63 -10.30
CA LEU A 93 -0.34 -21.67 -8.86
C LEU A 93 0.30 -20.46 -8.14
N SER A 94 1.55 -20.14 -8.47
CA SER A 94 2.27 -18.99 -7.92
C SER A 94 1.59 -17.67 -8.30
N GLY A 95 1.09 -17.57 -9.53
CA GLY A 95 0.26 -16.45 -10.01
C GLY A 95 -1.04 -16.31 -9.24
N PHE A 96 -1.72 -17.43 -8.98
CA PHE A 96 -2.95 -17.42 -8.20
C PHE A 96 -2.70 -16.99 -6.74
N VAL A 97 -1.71 -17.58 -6.06
CA VAL A 97 -1.36 -17.26 -4.67
C VAL A 97 -0.86 -15.81 -4.54
N SER A 98 0.01 -15.37 -5.44
CA SER A 98 0.47 -13.97 -5.46
C SER A 98 -0.67 -13.00 -5.72
N GLY A 99 -1.60 -13.31 -6.62
CA GLY A 99 -2.80 -12.51 -6.89
C GLY A 99 -3.70 -12.37 -5.65
N LEU A 100 -3.96 -13.46 -4.93
CA LEU A 100 -4.74 -13.40 -3.68
C LEU A 100 -4.09 -12.47 -2.65
N GLY A 101 -2.78 -12.61 -2.43
CA GLY A 101 -2.03 -11.74 -1.53
C GLY A 101 -2.06 -10.28 -2.00
N ARG A 102 -1.82 -10.04 -3.29
CA ARG A 102 -1.78 -8.72 -3.91
C ARG A 102 -3.10 -7.97 -3.80
N GLY A 103 -4.22 -8.65 -4.04
CA GLY A 103 -5.57 -8.07 -3.95
C GLY A 103 -5.89 -7.57 -2.55
N ALA A 104 -5.72 -8.43 -1.54
CA ALA A 104 -5.93 -8.04 -0.14
C ALA A 104 -4.94 -6.94 0.29
N LEU A 105 -3.67 -7.05 -0.12
CA LEU A 105 -2.62 -6.09 0.22
C LEU A 105 -2.89 -4.70 -0.38
N ALA A 106 -3.50 -4.62 -1.56
CA ALA A 106 -3.91 -3.36 -2.16
C ALA A 106 -5.11 -2.75 -1.41
N TYR A 107 -6.08 -3.55 -1.00
CA TYR A 107 -7.29 -3.05 -0.34
C TYR A 107 -7.02 -2.38 1.02
N ILE A 108 -6.16 -2.98 1.86
CA ILE A 108 -5.96 -2.54 3.25
C ILE A 108 -5.49 -1.08 3.37
N PRO A 109 -4.46 -0.62 2.64
CA PRO A 109 -4.06 0.78 2.70
C PRO A 109 -5.12 1.75 2.19
N TRP A 110 -5.94 1.40 1.19
CA TRP A 110 -7.06 2.26 0.76
C TRP A 110 -8.13 2.37 1.84
N ASN A 111 -8.44 1.26 2.52
CA ASN A 111 -9.40 1.26 3.62
C ASN A 111 -8.91 2.12 4.80
N ILE A 112 -7.64 1.99 5.19
CA ILE A 112 -7.08 2.80 6.27
C ILE A 112 -7.05 4.28 5.89
N TYR A 113 -6.68 4.58 4.65
CA TYR A 113 -6.47 5.96 4.20
C TYR A 113 -7.77 6.76 4.18
N SER A 114 -8.92 6.13 3.92
CA SER A 114 -10.21 6.82 3.97
C SER A 114 -10.55 7.41 5.35
N PHE A 115 -9.86 6.98 6.42
CA PHE A 115 -10.05 7.50 7.76
C PHE A 115 -9.16 8.70 8.09
N ILE A 116 -8.14 9.00 7.27
CA ILE A 116 -7.24 10.13 7.52
C ILE A 116 -7.98 11.48 7.52
N PRO A 117 -8.94 11.74 6.61
CA PRO A 117 -9.74 12.96 6.68
C PRO A 117 -10.55 13.10 7.98
N ASP A 118 -11.03 12.00 8.56
CA ASP A 118 -11.74 12.04 9.85
C ASP A 118 -10.78 12.39 10.99
N VAL A 119 -9.57 11.83 10.97
CA VAL A 119 -8.50 12.19 11.93
C VAL A 119 -8.14 13.68 11.79
N ASP A 120 -8.03 14.20 10.56
CA ASP A 120 -7.80 15.63 10.32
C ASP A 120 -8.98 16.50 10.74
N GLU A 121 -10.21 16.04 10.56
CA GLU A 121 -11.40 16.73 11.05
C GLU A 121 -11.39 16.81 12.57
N LEU A 122 -11.01 15.75 13.30
CA LEU A 122 -10.89 15.82 14.75
C LEU A 122 -9.83 16.85 15.19
N VAL A 123 -8.71 16.94 14.48
CA VAL A 123 -7.64 17.90 14.80
C VAL A 123 -8.03 19.33 14.42
N THR A 124 -8.64 19.54 13.27
CA THR A 124 -8.85 20.88 12.69
C THR A 124 -10.30 21.38 12.75
N GLY A 125 -11.27 20.53 13.05
CA GLY A 125 -12.70 20.87 12.94
C GLY A 125 -13.16 21.21 11.51
N LYS A 126 -12.37 20.91 10.47
CA LYS A 126 -12.72 21.19 9.07
C LYS A 126 -12.72 19.90 8.25
N ARG A 127 -13.78 19.69 7.46
CA ARG A 127 -13.84 18.64 6.44
C ARG A 127 -13.00 19.01 5.22
N ARG A 128 -11.89 18.29 4.99
CA ARG A 128 -10.94 18.54 3.89
C ARG A 128 -10.65 17.30 3.04
N GLU A 129 -11.61 16.39 2.94
CA GLU A 129 -11.49 15.10 2.23
C GLU A 129 -10.92 15.23 0.82
N GLY A 130 -11.36 16.25 0.06
CA GLY A 130 -10.87 16.50 -1.31
C GLY A 130 -9.37 16.78 -1.40
N ILE A 131 -8.80 17.51 -0.43
CA ILE A 131 -7.35 17.80 -0.39
C ILE A 131 -6.58 16.51 -0.12
N PHE A 132 -7.05 15.70 0.83
CA PHE A 132 -6.43 14.40 1.13
C PHE A 132 -6.52 13.42 -0.04
N ALA A 133 -7.65 13.37 -0.74
CA ALA A 133 -7.82 12.56 -1.95
C ALA A 133 -6.87 12.99 -3.08
N GLY A 134 -6.68 14.31 -3.25
CA GLY A 134 -5.72 14.86 -4.20
C GLY A 134 -4.27 14.46 -3.87
N ILE A 135 -3.83 14.70 -2.63
CA ILE A 135 -2.50 14.32 -2.15
C ILE A 135 -2.26 12.82 -2.25
N MET A 136 -3.28 12.01 -1.98
CA MET A 136 -3.21 10.55 -2.09
C MET A 136 -2.89 10.11 -3.52
N THR A 137 -3.70 10.56 -4.47
CA THR A 137 -3.53 10.19 -5.88
C THR A 137 -2.19 10.69 -6.41
N PHE A 138 -1.83 11.92 -6.08
CA PHE A 138 -0.54 12.49 -6.47
C PHE A 138 0.64 11.67 -5.91
N THR A 139 0.62 11.36 -4.61
CA THR A 139 1.68 10.56 -3.97
C THR A 139 1.75 9.17 -4.58
N ARG A 140 0.60 8.54 -4.84
CA ARG A 140 0.53 7.21 -5.47
C ARG A 140 1.13 7.22 -6.87
N LYS A 141 0.77 8.18 -7.71
CA LYS A 141 1.26 8.31 -9.08
C LYS A 141 2.74 8.67 -9.14
N SER A 142 3.19 9.57 -8.26
CA SER A 142 4.60 9.94 -8.13
C SER A 142 5.44 8.74 -7.71
N THR A 143 4.99 8.00 -6.70
CA THR A 143 5.66 6.78 -6.23
C THR A 143 5.72 5.70 -7.31
N GLN A 144 4.62 5.50 -8.04
CA GLN A 144 4.56 4.56 -9.16
C GLN A 144 5.56 4.94 -10.27
N ALA A 145 5.62 6.22 -10.64
CA ALA A 145 6.55 6.72 -11.65
C ALA A 145 8.01 6.51 -11.22
N VAL A 146 8.35 6.82 -9.96
CA VAL A 146 9.68 6.57 -9.41
C VAL A 146 10.03 5.07 -9.43
N ALA A 147 9.10 4.19 -9.06
CA ALA A 147 9.33 2.75 -9.08
C ALA A 147 9.62 2.23 -10.51
N VAL A 148 8.81 2.64 -11.49
CA VAL A 148 8.99 2.27 -12.89
C VAL A 148 10.31 2.82 -13.44
N PHE A 149 10.65 4.06 -13.12
CA PHE A 149 11.89 4.70 -13.53
C PHE A 149 13.13 3.98 -12.97
N LEU A 150 13.12 3.63 -11.68
CA LEU A 150 14.21 2.88 -11.04
C LEU A 150 14.40 1.49 -11.68
N VAL A 151 13.31 0.77 -11.95
CA VAL A 151 13.39 -0.51 -12.67
C VAL A 151 13.99 -0.31 -14.07
N GLY A 152 13.59 0.75 -14.77
CA GLY A 152 14.15 1.12 -16.07
C GLY A 152 15.66 1.32 -16.04
N ILE A 153 16.18 2.11 -15.09
CA ILE A 153 17.63 2.34 -14.91
C ILE A 153 18.36 1.02 -14.64
N LEU A 154 17.82 0.16 -13.78
CA LEU A 154 18.46 -1.11 -13.43
C LEU A 154 18.52 -2.06 -14.64
N LEU A 155 17.50 -2.07 -15.49
CA LEU A 155 17.49 -2.84 -16.73
C LEU A 155 18.48 -2.27 -17.76
N ASP A 156 18.50 -0.95 -17.95
CA ASP A 156 19.42 -0.28 -18.87
C ASP A 156 20.88 -0.55 -18.50
N HIS A 157 21.22 -0.37 -17.21
CA HIS A 157 22.55 -0.65 -16.68
C HIS A 157 22.94 -2.14 -16.76
N SER A 158 21.97 -3.06 -16.83
CA SER A 158 22.25 -4.49 -17.04
C SER A 158 22.67 -4.82 -18.47
N GLY A 159 22.51 -3.87 -19.41
CA GLY A 159 22.71 -4.09 -20.85
C GLY A 159 21.52 -4.76 -21.52
N PHE A 160 20.31 -4.53 -21.02
CA PHE A 160 19.08 -5.12 -21.58
C PHE A 160 18.82 -4.62 -23.01
N ILE A 161 18.69 -5.55 -23.97
CA ILE A 161 18.43 -5.23 -25.38
C ILE A 161 17.00 -5.64 -25.74
N ALA A 162 16.06 -4.68 -25.80
CA ALA A 162 14.62 -4.96 -25.95
C ALA A 162 14.22 -5.84 -27.14
N LYS A 163 14.97 -5.80 -28.25
CA LYS A 163 14.67 -6.55 -29.49
C LYS A 163 15.47 -7.85 -29.65
N ALA A 164 16.32 -8.19 -28.69
CA ALA A 164 17.08 -9.43 -28.75
C ALA A 164 16.16 -10.63 -28.47
N SER A 165 16.32 -11.73 -29.21
CA SER A 165 15.60 -12.98 -28.97
C SER A 165 16.09 -13.71 -27.72
N VAL A 166 17.35 -13.49 -27.34
CA VAL A 166 17.99 -14.07 -26.16
C VAL A 166 18.80 -12.97 -25.45
N GLN A 167 18.72 -12.91 -24.13
CA GLN A 167 19.49 -11.97 -23.31
C GLN A 167 20.73 -12.65 -22.74
N SER A 168 21.73 -11.85 -22.34
CA SER A 168 22.89 -12.36 -21.62
C SER A 168 22.47 -12.93 -20.26
N ALA A 169 23.26 -13.85 -19.71
CA ALA A 169 23.02 -14.40 -18.37
C ALA A 169 22.98 -13.29 -17.31
N SER A 170 23.82 -12.27 -17.44
CA SER A 170 23.85 -11.11 -16.55
C SER A 170 22.50 -10.38 -16.50
N VAL A 171 21.90 -10.10 -17.65
CA VAL A 171 20.59 -9.44 -17.76
C VAL A 171 19.49 -10.28 -17.11
N THR A 172 19.50 -11.59 -17.37
CA THR A 172 18.55 -12.53 -16.76
C THR A 172 18.66 -12.54 -15.24
N HIS A 173 19.88 -12.58 -14.69
CA HIS A 173 20.09 -12.48 -13.24
C HIS A 173 19.60 -11.14 -12.69
N THR A 174 19.84 -10.02 -13.38
CA THR A 174 19.32 -8.71 -12.96
C THR A 174 17.79 -8.70 -12.90
N ILE A 175 17.10 -9.24 -13.91
CA ILE A 175 15.63 -9.35 -13.92
C ILE A 175 15.14 -10.14 -12.71
N VAL A 176 15.75 -11.31 -12.43
CA VAL A 176 15.39 -12.16 -11.29
C VAL A 176 15.64 -11.44 -9.95
N LEU A 177 16.77 -10.74 -9.82
CA LEU A 177 17.13 -9.98 -8.60
C LEU A 177 16.17 -8.81 -8.35
N ILE A 178 15.79 -8.05 -9.39
CA ILE A 178 14.81 -6.96 -9.26
C ILE A 178 13.46 -7.55 -8.84
N MET A 179 13.01 -8.62 -9.49
CA MET A 179 11.72 -9.24 -9.19
C MET A 179 11.66 -9.79 -7.77
N THR A 180 12.77 -10.34 -7.26
CA THR A 180 12.83 -10.98 -5.95
C THR A 180 13.29 -9.99 -4.88
N ILE A 181 14.59 -9.69 -4.81
CA ILE A 181 15.19 -8.81 -3.79
C ILE A 181 14.57 -7.41 -3.83
N GLY A 182 14.37 -6.87 -5.03
CA GLY A 182 13.70 -5.58 -5.20
C GLY A 182 12.32 -5.59 -4.57
N THR A 183 11.45 -6.51 -4.96
CA THR A 183 10.10 -6.63 -4.38
C THR A 183 10.11 -6.92 -2.87
N PHE A 184 10.94 -7.85 -2.40
CA PHE A 184 11.00 -8.24 -0.99
C PHE A 184 11.48 -7.10 -0.09
N SER A 185 12.43 -6.28 -0.53
CA SER A 185 12.92 -5.14 0.26
C SER A 185 11.77 -4.19 0.64
N PHE A 186 10.89 -3.86 -0.31
CA PHE A 186 9.73 -2.99 -0.07
C PHE A 186 8.63 -3.69 0.75
N LEU A 187 8.44 -5.00 0.58
CA LEU A 187 7.52 -5.77 1.42
C LEU A 187 7.97 -5.80 2.88
N ILE A 188 9.26 -6.01 3.14
CA ILE A 188 9.85 -6.01 4.49
C ILE A 188 9.69 -4.62 5.12
N MET A 189 10.00 -3.54 4.40
CA MET A 189 9.73 -2.18 4.89
C MET A 189 8.25 -1.96 5.21
N GLY A 190 7.35 -2.51 4.38
CA GLY A 190 5.91 -2.51 4.63
C GLY A 190 5.52 -3.21 5.93
N VAL A 191 6.08 -4.40 6.18
CA VAL A 191 5.85 -5.19 7.41
C VAL A 191 6.41 -4.49 8.63
N ILE A 192 7.63 -3.94 8.57
CA ILE A 192 8.22 -3.17 9.68
C ILE A 192 7.31 -2.00 10.04
N ALA A 193 6.84 -1.25 9.04
CA ALA A 193 5.89 -0.16 9.26
C ALA A 193 4.53 -0.63 9.81
N SER A 194 4.14 -1.89 9.58
CA SER A 194 2.89 -2.45 10.10
C SER A 194 2.89 -2.70 11.61
N PHE A 195 4.06 -2.87 12.22
CA PHE A 195 4.15 -3.06 13.68
C PHE A 195 3.92 -1.77 14.47
N LYS A 196 4.11 -0.60 13.82
CA LYS A 196 3.81 0.72 14.41
C LYS A 196 2.37 1.17 14.15
N PHE A 197 1.53 0.33 13.56
CA PHE A 197 0.20 0.71 13.14
C PHE A 197 -0.82 0.53 14.28
N CYS A 198 -1.41 1.65 14.72
CA CYS A 198 -2.27 1.70 15.91
C CYS A 198 -3.78 1.77 15.61
N LEU A 199 -4.20 1.93 14.36
CA LEU A 199 -5.62 2.11 14.04
C LEU A 199 -6.35 0.76 13.98
N THR A 200 -7.32 0.57 14.86
CA THR A 200 -8.27 -0.56 14.87
C THR A 200 -9.70 -0.08 14.63
N LYS A 201 -10.62 -1.03 14.40
CA LYS A 201 -12.04 -0.74 14.21
C LYS A 201 -12.65 -0.01 15.41
N GLU A 202 -12.27 -0.43 16.61
CA GLU A 202 -12.73 0.14 17.89
C GLU A 202 -12.24 1.58 18.03
N THR A 203 -10.95 1.82 17.74
CA THR A 203 -10.39 3.18 17.81
C THR A 203 -10.99 4.11 16.75
N HIS A 204 -11.35 3.58 15.58
CA HIS A 204 -12.01 4.36 14.54
C HIS A 204 -13.46 4.67 14.90
N GLN A 205 -14.20 3.72 15.50
CA GLN A 205 -15.55 3.99 15.97
C GLN A 205 -15.55 5.08 17.05
N LEU A 206 -14.63 5.00 18.01
CA LEU A 206 -14.46 6.01 19.05
C LEU A 206 -14.13 7.40 18.47
N LEU A 207 -13.30 7.45 17.43
CA LEU A 207 -12.99 8.67 16.69
C LEU A 207 -14.26 9.33 16.12
N ILE A 208 -15.11 8.56 15.44
CA ILE A 208 -16.34 9.07 14.84
C ILE A 208 -17.33 9.55 15.90
N GLU A 209 -17.54 8.76 16.96
CA GLU A 209 -18.41 9.14 18.09
C GLU A 209 -17.94 10.46 18.72
N THR A 210 -16.63 10.63 18.89
CA THR A 210 -16.05 11.87 19.43
C THR A 210 -16.25 13.07 18.50
N ILE A 211 -16.08 12.90 17.19
CA ILE A 211 -16.35 13.95 16.19
C ILE A 211 -17.83 14.37 16.26
N GLU A 212 -18.76 13.43 16.41
CA GLU A 212 -20.19 13.74 16.54
C GLU A 212 -20.49 14.53 17.82
N GLU A 213 -19.87 14.20 18.95
CA GLU A 213 -20.02 14.96 20.19
C GLU A 213 -19.47 16.39 20.06
N PHE A 214 -18.30 16.57 19.42
CA PHE A 214 -17.77 17.91 19.14
C PHE A 214 -18.66 18.75 18.22
N ARG A 215 -19.34 18.12 17.25
CA ARG A 215 -20.32 18.81 16.39
C ARG A 215 -21.53 19.29 17.17
N LYS A 216 -22.00 18.53 18.17
CA LYS A 216 -23.11 18.93 19.04
C LYS A 216 -22.69 19.99 20.06
N ASN A 217 -21.50 19.82 20.65
CA ASN A 217 -20.94 20.70 21.66
C ASN A 217 -19.44 20.95 21.40
N PRO A 218 -19.05 22.13 20.86
CA PRO A 218 -17.66 22.48 20.61
C PRO A 218 -16.77 22.53 21.86
N THR A 219 -17.36 22.55 23.06
CA THR A 219 -16.66 22.54 24.36
C THR A 219 -16.67 21.17 25.04
N TYR A 220 -17.06 20.12 24.32
CA TYR A 220 -17.10 18.76 24.81
C TYR A 220 -15.75 18.35 25.42
N GLN A 221 -15.81 17.73 26.61
CA GLN A 221 -14.67 17.10 27.24
C GLN A 221 -14.87 15.59 27.24
N MET A 222 -13.93 14.90 26.62
CA MET A 222 -13.85 13.44 26.62
C MET A 222 -13.25 12.93 27.93
N ASP A 223 -13.49 11.67 28.22
CA ASP A 223 -12.86 10.93 29.32
C ASP A 223 -11.37 10.65 29.04
N GLU A 224 -10.61 10.37 30.10
CA GLU A 224 -9.16 10.18 30.04
C GLU A 224 -8.75 8.99 29.15
N GLN A 225 -9.57 7.93 29.08
CA GLN A 225 -9.29 6.77 28.24
C GLN A 225 -9.43 7.13 26.76
N THR A 226 -10.51 7.82 26.39
CA THR A 226 -10.71 8.34 25.03
C THR A 226 -9.63 9.33 24.63
N ALA A 227 -9.26 10.26 25.52
CA ALA A 227 -8.18 11.22 25.27
C ALA A 227 -6.84 10.53 24.98
N THR A 228 -6.49 9.51 25.77
CA THR A 228 -5.25 8.75 25.58
C THR A 228 -5.26 7.99 24.26
N CYS A 229 -6.38 7.37 23.90
CA CYS A 229 -6.56 6.65 22.65
C CYS A 229 -6.44 7.59 21.44
N LEU A 230 -7.17 8.71 21.42
CA LEU A 230 -7.17 9.67 20.32
C LEU A 230 -5.84 10.40 20.18
N LYS A 231 -5.10 10.61 21.29
CA LYS A 231 -3.72 11.13 21.23
C LYS A 231 -2.80 10.19 20.47
N GLN A 232 -2.97 8.87 20.58
CA GLN A 232 -2.17 7.92 19.79
C GLN A 232 -2.49 7.99 18.29
N LEU A 233 -3.74 8.31 17.92
CA LEU A 233 -4.15 8.44 16.52
C LEU A 233 -3.77 9.80 15.90
N THR A 234 -3.99 10.88 16.64
CA THR A 234 -3.83 12.26 16.15
C THR A 234 -2.44 12.82 16.41
N GLY A 235 -1.76 12.36 17.47
CA GLY A 235 -0.54 12.96 18.01
C GLY A 235 -0.78 14.21 18.87
N TRP A 236 -2.04 14.61 19.10
CA TRP A 236 -2.40 15.83 19.83
C TRP A 236 -3.07 15.51 21.17
N ASP A 237 -2.77 16.31 22.20
CA ASP A 237 -3.54 16.29 23.44
C ASP A 237 -4.95 16.84 23.20
N GLN A 238 -5.91 16.38 24.01
CA GLN A 238 -7.32 16.76 23.94
C GLN A 238 -7.53 18.29 23.82
N GLN A 239 -6.78 19.07 24.59
CA GLN A 239 -6.89 20.54 24.62
C GLN A 239 -6.57 21.21 23.28
N TYR A 240 -5.85 20.52 22.40
CA TYR A 240 -5.45 21.00 21.08
C TYR A 240 -6.32 20.43 19.95
N LEU A 241 -7.33 19.62 20.26
CA LEU A 241 -8.27 19.09 19.26
C LEU A 241 -9.31 20.15 18.87
N TRP A 242 -10.07 19.84 17.82
CA TRP A 242 -11.17 20.66 17.32
C TRP A 242 -10.78 22.10 16.95
N GLY A 243 -9.61 22.28 16.34
CA GLY A 243 -9.13 23.58 15.88
C GLY A 243 -8.49 24.46 16.96
N ASN A 244 -8.30 23.94 18.18
CA ASN A 244 -7.56 24.61 19.27
C ASN A 244 -6.03 24.47 19.13
N ASN A 245 -5.53 24.38 17.90
CA ASN A 245 -4.11 24.23 17.57
C ASN A 245 -3.66 25.22 16.49
N ASN A 246 -2.38 25.19 16.16
CA ASN A 246 -1.75 26.02 15.13
C ASN A 246 -1.77 25.41 13.72
N VAL A 247 -2.43 24.25 13.52
CA VAL A 247 -2.46 23.55 12.22
C VAL A 247 -3.31 24.31 11.20
N ILE A 248 -4.38 24.94 11.67
CA ILE A 248 -5.13 25.87 10.85
C ILE A 248 -4.46 27.23 10.98
N PHE A 249 -3.97 27.75 9.86
CA PHE A 249 -3.65 29.16 9.76
C PHE A 249 -4.93 29.94 10.12
N LYS A 250 -5.01 30.45 11.35
CA LYS A 250 -5.95 31.51 11.68
C LYS A 250 -5.49 32.68 10.83
N GLY A 251 -6.09 32.83 9.65
CA GLY A 251 -5.89 34.02 8.83
C GLY A 251 -6.04 35.21 9.77
N LYS A 252 -5.04 36.10 9.77
CA LYS A 252 -5.07 37.33 10.57
C LYS A 252 -6.46 37.94 10.46
N THR A 253 -7.32 37.74 11.45
CA THR A 253 -8.33 38.71 11.78
C THR A 253 -7.50 39.88 12.27
N THR A 254 -7.20 40.78 11.34
CA THR A 254 -6.63 42.07 11.65
C THR A 254 -7.49 42.69 12.73
N GLU A 255 -6.98 42.69 13.95
CA GLU A 255 -7.18 43.71 14.97
C GLU A 255 -6.92 45.08 14.30
N LYS A 256 -7.90 45.58 13.55
CA LYS A 256 -7.96 46.95 13.03
C LYS A 256 -9.42 47.34 12.84
N ALA A 257 -10.16 47.49 13.95
CA ALA A 257 -11.36 48.33 13.99
C ALA A 257 -11.87 48.69 15.41
N GLU A 258 -11.11 48.47 16.49
CA GLU A 258 -11.45 49.00 17.84
C GLU A 258 -10.47 50.09 18.33
N GLN A 259 -9.72 50.69 17.41
CA GLN A 259 -8.99 51.92 17.66
C GLN A 259 -9.32 52.89 16.53
N ASN A 260 -10.47 53.56 16.66
CA ASN A 260 -10.73 54.94 16.23
C ASN A 260 -12.10 55.37 16.77
#